data_AF-A0A3D4FUB0-F1
#
_entry.id   AF-A0A3D4FUB0-F1
#
_cell.length_a   1.000
_cell.length_b   1.000
_cell.length_c   1.000
_cell.angle_alpha   90.00
_cell.angle_beta   90.00
_cell.angle_gamma   90.00
#
_symmetry.space_group_name_H-M   'P 1'
#
loop_
_entity.id
_entity.type
_entity.pdbx_description
1 polymer ?
#
loop_
_entity_poly.entity_id
_entity_poly.type
_entity_poly.pdbx_seq_one_letter_code
_entity_poly.pdbx_strand_id
1 'polypeptide(L)'
;MQIQPKNVYRERIDFSKIRTTIPIPNLIEIQKKSYERFLQMTRLASERKDAGLQSVFKSVFPISDFRENSALEFIDYSIGNWECKCGRLSGLHHLRQPCSSCGTTLEAEPYENEVLCGQCGAVNNNARGEVCDICESTVALKLKYDVEECQERGMTYAVPLKVTIRLVVWNKDVETGVKSIRDIKEQEVYFG
;
A
#
# COMPACT_ATOMS: atom_id res chain seq x y z
N MET A 1 13.67 -17.85 25.35
CA MET A 1 13.17 -19.21 25.09
C MET A 1 11.71 -19.12 24.72
N GLN A 2 11.36 -19.19 23.44
CA GLN A 2 9.95 -19.30 23.04
C GLN A 2 9.54 -20.76 23.20
N ILE A 3 8.65 -21.03 24.16
CA ILE A 3 8.12 -22.37 24.41
C ILE A 3 7.16 -22.68 23.27
N GLN A 4 7.54 -23.59 22.37
CA GLN A 4 6.61 -24.08 21.34
C GLN A 4 5.41 -24.74 22.02
N PRO A 5 4.20 -24.57 21.47
CA PRO A 5 3.02 -25.23 22.03
C PRO A 5 3.24 -26.74 22.04
N LYS A 6 3.24 -27.34 23.23
CA LYS A 6 3.34 -28.79 23.38
C LYS A 6 2.08 -29.41 22.78
N ASN A 7 2.24 -30.31 21.82
CA ASN A 7 1.13 -31.09 21.29
C ASN A 7 0.55 -31.95 22.41
N VAL A 8 -0.70 -31.70 22.78
CA VAL A 8 -1.39 -32.33 23.92
C VAL A 8 -1.65 -33.83 23.68
N TYR A 9 -1.69 -34.27 22.42
CA TYR A 9 -2.04 -35.65 22.04
C TYR A 9 -0.83 -36.56 21.82
N ARG A 10 0.33 -36.01 21.47
CA ARG A 10 1.52 -36.80 21.15
C ARG A 10 2.80 -36.06 21.47
N GLU A 11 3.59 -36.62 22.37
CA GLU A 11 4.90 -36.09 22.69
C GLU A 11 5.90 -36.44 21.57
N ARG A 12 6.64 -35.42 21.12
CA ARG A 12 7.74 -35.57 20.17
C ARG A 12 9.04 -35.56 20.97
N ILE A 13 9.71 -36.70 21.02
CA ILE A 13 11.03 -36.84 21.65
C ILE A 13 12.07 -36.30 20.67
N ASP A 14 12.89 -35.36 21.12
CA ASP A 14 14.01 -34.78 20.36
C ASP A 14 15.34 -35.38 20.88
N PHE A 15 16.10 -36.01 19.99
CA PHE A 15 17.40 -36.63 20.29
C PHE A 15 18.58 -35.74 19.86
N SER A 16 18.33 -34.50 19.43
CA SER A 16 19.37 -33.61 18.94
C SER A 16 20.39 -33.27 20.03
N LYS A 17 21.67 -33.47 19.71
CA LYS A 17 22.80 -33.09 20.59
C LYS A 17 23.14 -31.60 20.48
N ILE A 18 22.87 -31.00 19.31
CA ILE A 18 23.11 -29.59 19.02
C ILE A 18 21.78 -28.85 19.11
N ARG A 19 21.73 -27.81 19.93
CA ARG A 19 20.51 -27.00 20.11
C ARG A 19 20.42 -25.93 19.05
N THR A 20 19.22 -25.77 18.47
CA THR A 20 18.91 -24.67 17.58
C THR A 20 18.80 -23.37 18.39
N THR A 21 19.72 -22.43 18.16
CA THR A 21 19.69 -21.10 18.80
C THR A 21 18.84 -20.12 17.99
N ILE A 22 18.83 -20.30 16.67
CA ILE A 22 18.07 -19.48 15.74
C ILE A 22 16.73 -20.17 15.49
N PRO A 23 15.59 -19.48 15.70
CA PRO A 23 14.28 -20.04 15.39
C PRO A 23 14.11 -20.27 13.90
N ILE A 24 13.24 -21.20 13.52
CA ILE A 24 12.87 -21.42 12.11
C ILE A 24 12.23 -20.12 11.59
N PRO A 25 12.73 -19.56 10.48
CA PRO A 25 12.17 -18.33 9.91
C PRO A 25 10.78 -18.59 9.32
N ASN A 26 10.05 -17.51 9.02
CA ASN A 26 8.78 -17.64 8.34
C ASN A 26 9.02 -18.07 6.87
N LEU A 27 8.57 -19.29 6.54
CA LEU A 27 8.86 -19.93 5.25
C LEU A 27 8.17 -19.27 4.05
N ILE A 28 7.15 -18.43 4.27
CA ILE A 28 6.45 -17.69 3.22
C ILE A 28 6.82 -16.21 3.17
N GLU A 29 7.74 -15.78 4.04
CA GLU A 29 8.10 -14.37 4.22
C GLU A 29 8.65 -13.74 2.94
N ILE A 30 9.47 -14.49 2.19
CA ILE A 30 10.04 -14.03 0.92
C ILE A 30 8.93 -13.66 -0.07
N GLN A 31 7.91 -14.52 -0.20
CA GLN A 31 6.81 -14.30 -1.13
C GLN A 31 5.98 -13.08 -0.72
N LYS A 32 5.63 -12.99 0.57
CA LYS A 32 4.89 -11.84 1.12
C LYS A 32 5.65 -10.53 0.90
N LYS A 33 6.91 -10.47 1.33
CA LYS A 33 7.76 -9.28 1.23
C LYS A 33 8.03 -8.86 -0.21
N SER A 34 8.19 -9.82 -1.12
CA SER A 34 8.39 -9.52 -2.55
C SER A 34 7.15 -8.81 -3.12
N TYR A 35 5.97 -9.32 -2.82
CA TYR A 35 4.70 -8.76 -3.30
C TYR A 35 4.41 -7.39 -2.68
N GLU A 36 4.58 -7.25 -1.36
CA GLU A 36 4.43 -5.98 -0.63
C GLU A 36 5.38 -4.90 -1.17
N ARG A 37 6.65 -5.25 -1.40
CA ARG A 37 7.65 -4.35 -1.96
C ARG A 37 7.30 -3.90 -3.37
N PHE A 38 6.70 -4.79 -4.18
CA PHE A 38 6.30 -4.46 -5.55
C PHE A 38 5.08 -3.52 -5.58
N LEU A 39 4.05 -3.80 -4.77
CA LEU A 39 2.80 -3.04 -4.79
C LEU A 39 2.87 -1.72 -4.03
N GLN A 40 3.55 -1.68 -2.88
CA GLN A 40 3.53 -0.55 -1.94
C GLN A 40 2.12 -0.05 -1.61
N MET A 41 1.16 -0.99 -1.49
CA MET A 41 -0.28 -0.71 -1.43
C MET A 41 -0.70 0.14 -0.23
N THR A 42 -0.03 0.00 0.91
CA THR A 42 -0.35 0.74 2.15
C THR A 42 0.35 2.09 2.26
N ARG A 43 1.16 2.47 1.26
CA ARG A 43 1.96 3.70 1.25
C ARG A 43 1.22 4.85 0.57
N LEU A 44 1.28 6.02 1.19
CA LEU A 44 0.86 7.28 0.56
C LEU A 44 1.80 7.62 -0.60
N ALA A 45 1.31 8.40 -1.58
CA ALA A 45 2.09 8.78 -2.76
C ALA A 45 3.45 9.40 -2.41
N SER A 46 3.50 10.25 -1.38
CA SER A 46 4.72 10.90 -0.88
C SER A 46 5.70 9.95 -0.17
N GLU A 47 5.22 8.82 0.34
CA GLU A 47 6.02 7.85 1.10
C GLU A 47 6.54 6.70 0.22
N ARG A 48 6.10 6.61 -1.04
CA ARG A 48 6.48 5.53 -1.95
C ARG A 48 7.93 5.64 -2.37
N LYS A 49 8.60 4.49 -2.34
CA LYS A 49 9.94 4.32 -2.88
C LYS A 49 9.87 4.15 -4.39
N ASP A 50 10.95 4.50 -5.07
CA ASP A 50 11.10 4.27 -6.51
C ASP A 50 11.41 2.80 -6.81
N ALA A 51 10.40 1.94 -6.65
CA ALA A 51 10.49 0.50 -6.83
C ALA A 51 9.12 -0.09 -7.19
N GLY A 52 9.12 -1.28 -7.80
CA GLY A 52 7.89 -1.98 -8.17
C GLY A 52 7.03 -1.17 -9.14
N LEU A 53 5.73 -1.05 -8.86
CA LEU A 53 4.80 -0.30 -9.69
C LEU A 53 5.21 1.18 -9.86
N GLN A 54 5.70 1.82 -8.79
CA GLN A 54 6.16 3.21 -8.86
C GLN A 54 7.27 3.38 -9.91
N SER A 55 8.27 2.50 -9.90
CA SER A 55 9.36 2.55 -10.90
C SER A 55 8.88 2.22 -12.30
N VAL A 56 7.90 1.32 -12.44
CA VAL A 56 7.31 0.98 -13.75
C VAL A 56 6.60 2.20 -14.33
N PHE A 57 5.74 2.88 -13.58
CA PHE A 57 5.08 4.09 -14.04
C PHE A 57 6.07 5.20 -14.38
N LYS A 58 7.05 5.45 -13.52
CA LYS A 58 8.11 6.45 -13.81
C LYS A 58 8.98 6.11 -15.02
N SER A 59 9.12 4.83 -15.36
CA SER A 59 9.92 4.44 -16.54
C SER A 59 9.17 4.64 -17.86
N VAL A 60 7.83 4.61 -17.82
CA VAL A 60 6.97 4.74 -19.00
C VAL A 60 6.52 6.18 -19.21
N PHE A 61 6.26 6.91 -18.13
CA PHE A 61 5.80 8.29 -18.17
C PHE A 61 6.97 9.28 -18.03
N PRO A 62 6.91 10.46 -18.69
CA PRO A 62 5.79 10.96 -19.48
C PRO A 62 5.71 10.36 -20.89
N ILE A 63 4.48 10.15 -21.38
CA ILE A 63 4.22 9.73 -22.77
C ILE A 63 3.82 10.97 -23.56
N SER A 64 4.65 11.38 -24.52
CA SER A 64 4.36 12.50 -25.41
C SER A 64 3.80 12.05 -26.76
N ASP A 65 2.94 12.88 -27.36
CA ASP A 65 2.54 12.72 -28.76
C ASP A 65 3.73 12.90 -29.71
N PHE A 66 3.65 12.37 -30.94
CA PHE A 66 4.67 12.49 -31.99
C PHE A 66 5.06 13.93 -32.29
N ARG A 67 4.12 14.88 -32.18
CA ARG A 67 4.38 16.31 -32.41
C ARG A 67 4.81 17.06 -31.15
N GLU A 68 4.89 16.38 -30.01
CA GLU A 68 5.17 16.92 -28.68
C GLU A 68 4.28 18.11 -28.26
N ASN A 69 3.06 18.15 -28.79
CA ASN A 69 2.05 19.16 -28.44
C ASN A 69 1.22 18.73 -27.22
N SER A 70 1.35 17.48 -26.78
CA SER A 70 0.74 17.00 -25.55
C SER A 70 1.60 15.91 -24.91
N ALA A 71 1.49 15.77 -23.59
CA ALA A 71 2.05 14.65 -22.86
C ALA A 71 1.11 14.21 -21.75
N LEU A 72 1.10 12.91 -21.51
CA LEU A 72 0.52 12.30 -20.32
C LEU A 72 1.62 12.17 -19.27
N GLU A 73 1.35 12.66 -18.07
CA GLU A 73 2.22 12.60 -16.89
C GLU A 73 1.57 11.71 -15.83
N PHE A 74 2.39 10.86 -15.21
CA PHE A 74 1.96 10.07 -14.06
C PHE A 74 2.07 10.90 -12.78
N ILE A 75 0.98 10.97 -12.00
CA ILE A 75 0.94 11.67 -10.71
C ILE A 75 1.11 10.67 -9.57
N ASP A 76 0.17 9.74 -9.43
CA ASP A 76 0.21 8.67 -8.45
C ASP A 76 -0.68 7.48 -8.85
N TYR A 77 -0.70 6.44 -8.02
CA TYR A 77 -1.66 5.34 -8.12
C TYR A 77 -2.26 5.01 -6.74
N SER A 78 -3.38 4.31 -6.72
CA SER A 78 -3.96 3.70 -5.52
C SER A 78 -4.41 2.28 -5.84
N ILE A 79 -4.24 1.36 -4.88
CA ILE A 79 -4.63 -0.04 -5.03
C ILE A 79 -5.69 -0.35 -3.97
N GLY A 80 -6.83 -0.85 -4.41
CA GLY A 80 -7.95 -1.18 -3.55
C GLY A 80 -8.77 0.03 -3.12
N ASN A 81 -9.91 -0.27 -2.51
CA ASN A 81 -10.74 0.74 -1.87
C ASN A 81 -10.44 0.70 -0.37
N TRP A 82 -9.84 1.76 0.14
CA TRP A 82 -9.51 1.90 1.56
C TRP A 82 -10.61 2.71 2.21
N GLU A 83 -11.48 2.05 2.98
CA GLU A 83 -12.58 2.71 3.66
C GLU A 83 -12.96 2.01 4.97
N CYS A 84 -13.63 2.73 5.86
CA CYS A 84 -14.27 2.11 7.02
C CYS A 84 -15.53 1.33 6.59
N LYS A 85 -16.11 0.54 7.49
CA LYS A 85 -17.28 -0.32 7.18
C LYS A 85 -18.46 0.43 6.56
N CYS A 86 -18.71 1.67 6.98
CA CYS A 86 -19.80 2.50 6.45
C CYS A 86 -19.39 3.43 5.28
N GLY A 87 -18.12 3.46 4.87
CA GLY A 87 -17.63 4.31 3.78
C GLY A 87 -17.40 5.80 4.13
N ARG A 88 -17.62 6.22 5.38
CA ARG A 88 -17.45 7.64 5.79
C ARG A 88 -15.99 8.09 5.82
N LEU A 89 -15.10 7.24 6.34
CA LEU A 89 -13.66 7.47 6.26
C LEU A 89 -13.11 6.73 5.04
N SER A 90 -12.27 7.40 4.26
CA SER A 90 -11.70 6.83 3.03
C SER A 90 -10.27 7.30 2.80
N GLY A 91 -9.40 6.39 2.38
CA GLY A 91 -8.01 6.67 2.05
C GLY A 91 -7.03 6.37 3.18
N LEU A 92 -5.78 6.13 2.80
CA LEU A 92 -4.70 5.67 3.68
C LEU A 92 -4.22 6.73 4.70
N HIS A 93 -4.59 8.00 4.52
CA HIS A 93 -4.16 9.08 5.42
C HIS A 93 -4.76 8.90 6.82
N HIS A 94 -5.94 8.29 6.94
CA HIS A 94 -6.53 7.91 8.23
C HIS A 94 -5.73 6.84 8.98
N LEU A 95 -4.78 6.17 8.31
CA LEU A 95 -3.83 5.23 8.91
C LEU A 95 -2.47 5.88 9.21
N ARG A 96 -2.40 7.21 9.28
CA ARG A 96 -1.20 7.95 9.67
C ARG A 96 -1.43 8.67 10.97
N GLN A 97 -0.64 8.32 11.98
CA GLN A 97 -0.70 8.95 13.29
C GLN A 97 0.70 9.36 13.74
N PRO A 98 0.86 10.54 14.36
CA PRO A 98 2.14 10.93 14.93
C PRO A 98 2.44 10.04 16.14
N CYS A 99 3.70 9.65 16.29
CA CYS A 99 4.16 8.97 17.50
C CYS A 99 3.95 9.86 18.73
N SER A 100 3.39 9.29 19.79
CA SER A 100 3.12 9.99 21.06
C SER A 100 4.38 10.52 21.76
N SER A 101 5.57 10.03 21.39
CA SER A 101 6.84 10.43 22.00
C SER A 101 7.67 11.38 21.15
N CYS A 102 7.79 11.14 19.84
CA CYS A 102 8.68 11.93 18.96
C CYS A 102 7.98 12.62 17.80
N GLY A 103 6.67 12.41 17.61
CA GLY A 103 5.91 13.03 16.52
C GLY A 103 6.14 12.43 15.13
N THR A 104 7.05 11.46 14.98
CA THR A 104 7.26 10.75 13.70
C THR A 104 5.99 10.07 13.24
N THR A 105 5.62 10.24 11.97
CA THR A 105 4.45 9.60 11.38
C THR A 105 4.60 8.08 11.38
N LEU A 106 3.67 7.41 12.03
CA LEU A 106 3.55 5.95 12.08
C LEU A 106 2.50 5.48 11.08
N GLU A 107 2.76 4.31 10.51
CA GLU A 107 1.81 3.57 9.69
C GLU A 107 1.02 2.65 10.63
N ALA A 108 -0.28 2.93 10.75
CA ALA A 108 -1.22 2.13 11.51
C ALA A 108 -1.62 0.88 10.72
N GLU A 109 -1.56 -0.29 11.34
CA GLU A 109 -2.21 -1.49 10.82
C GLU A 109 -3.63 -1.59 11.40
N PRO A 110 -4.69 -1.71 10.58
CA PRO A 110 -6.08 -1.65 11.06
C PRO A 110 -6.45 -2.68 12.15
N TYR A 111 -5.72 -3.79 12.19
CA TYR A 111 -5.99 -4.91 13.09
C TYR A 111 -5.08 -4.94 14.32
N GLU A 112 -3.97 -4.20 14.30
CA GLU A 112 -3.01 -4.13 15.40
C GLU A 112 -3.30 -2.93 16.30
N ASN A 113 -3.15 -3.11 17.63
CA ASN A 113 -3.37 -2.03 18.60
C ASN A 113 -2.10 -1.24 18.89
N GLU A 114 -0.94 -1.88 18.70
CA GLU A 114 0.35 -1.39 19.17
C GLU A 114 1.31 -1.28 18.00
N VAL A 115 1.91 -0.10 17.82
CA VAL A 115 2.97 0.10 16.82
C VAL A 115 4.22 0.65 17.51
N LEU A 116 5.35 -0.02 17.28
CA LEU A 116 6.67 0.42 17.70
C LEU A 116 7.17 1.52 16.77
N CYS A 117 7.53 2.67 17.33
CA CYS A 117 8.15 3.73 16.56
C CYS A 117 9.57 3.34 16.16
N GLY A 118 9.83 3.22 14.85
CA GLY A 118 11.17 2.90 14.34
C GLY A 118 12.24 3.97 14.62
N GLN A 119 11.85 5.18 15.02
CA GLN A 119 12.78 6.29 15.27
C GLN A 119 13.15 6.47 16.75
N CYS A 120 12.19 6.35 17.67
CA CYS A 120 12.44 6.53 19.11
C CYS A 120 12.25 5.26 19.96
N GLY A 121 11.73 4.18 19.38
CA GLY A 121 11.47 2.92 20.08
C GLY A 121 10.25 2.91 20.99
N ALA A 122 9.48 4.02 21.08
CA ALA A 122 8.28 4.08 21.90
C ALA A 122 7.16 3.17 21.35
N VAL A 123 6.43 2.51 22.25
CA VAL A 123 5.22 1.73 21.93
C VAL A 123 4.02 2.69 21.90
N ASN A 124 3.21 2.63 20.85
CA ASN A 124 2.03 3.47 20.69
C ASN A 124 0.78 2.59 20.75
N ASN A 125 0.07 2.60 21.88
CA ASN A 125 -1.00 1.65 22.21
C ASN A 125 -2.37 1.92 21.56
N ASN A 126 -2.48 2.97 20.74
CA ASN A 126 -3.70 3.35 20.01
C ASN A 126 -3.38 3.59 18.52
N ALA A 127 -2.49 2.79 17.96
CA ALA A 127 -1.98 2.98 16.60
C ALA A 127 -2.90 2.38 15.53
N ARG A 128 -4.22 2.30 15.78
CA ARG A 128 -5.22 1.80 14.81
C ARG A 128 -5.60 2.81 13.74
N GLY A 129 -5.07 4.03 13.78
CA GLY A 129 -5.51 5.11 12.91
C GLY A 129 -6.74 5.83 13.45
N GLU A 130 -7.30 6.70 12.62
CA GLU A 130 -8.56 7.41 12.90
C GLU A 130 -9.74 6.43 12.92
N VAL A 131 -10.58 6.54 13.95
CA VAL A 131 -11.74 5.67 14.15
C VAL A 131 -12.99 6.40 13.71
N CYS A 132 -13.81 5.76 12.87
CA CYS A 132 -15.07 6.32 12.40
C CYS A 132 -16.09 6.42 13.55
N ASP A 133 -16.72 7.59 13.68
CA ASP A 133 -17.74 7.89 14.69
C ASP A 133 -19.08 7.15 14.47
N ILE A 134 -19.33 6.63 13.27
CA ILE A 134 -20.57 5.90 12.94
C ILE A 134 -20.42 4.39 13.16
N CYS A 135 -19.32 3.81 12.68
CA CYS A 135 -19.15 2.34 12.65
C CYS A 135 -18.03 1.83 13.55
N GLU A 136 -17.42 2.72 14.34
CA GLU A 136 -16.37 2.42 15.33
C GLU A 136 -15.19 1.62 14.75
N SER A 137 -14.99 1.73 13.44
CA SER A 137 -13.97 1.00 12.69
C SER A 137 -13.06 2.00 11.98
N THR A 138 -11.77 1.70 11.92
CA THR A 138 -10.83 2.46 11.09
C THR A 138 -10.92 2.05 9.62
N VAL A 139 -10.16 2.73 8.77
CA VAL A 139 -10.03 2.44 7.34
C VAL A 139 -9.30 1.12 7.16
N ALA A 140 -9.86 0.22 6.36
CA ALA A 140 -9.21 -1.02 5.94
C ALA A 140 -9.45 -1.26 4.45
N LEU A 141 -8.74 -2.24 3.88
CA LEU A 141 -8.98 -2.66 2.50
C LEU A 141 -10.38 -3.28 2.40
N LYS A 142 -11.31 -2.59 1.75
CA LYS A 142 -12.65 -3.10 1.46
C LYS A 142 -12.60 -3.99 0.22
N LEU A 143 -12.75 -5.27 0.48
CA LEU A 143 -12.85 -6.29 -0.55
C LEU A 143 -14.30 -6.39 -1.04
N LYS A 144 -14.48 -6.52 -2.35
CA LYS A 144 -15.80 -6.77 -2.94
C LYS A 144 -16.25 -8.21 -2.70
N TYR A 145 -15.30 -9.14 -2.78
CA TYR A 145 -15.46 -10.56 -2.52
C TYR A 145 -14.26 -11.06 -1.73
N ASP A 146 -14.47 -12.01 -0.83
CA ASP A 146 -13.37 -12.69 -0.16
C ASP A 146 -12.80 -13.84 -1.00
N VAL A 147 -11.82 -14.55 -0.45
CA VAL A 147 -11.14 -15.64 -1.14
C VAL A 147 -12.06 -16.84 -1.36
N GLU A 148 -12.94 -17.15 -0.41
CA GLU A 148 -13.84 -18.31 -0.46
C GLU A 148 -14.91 -18.07 -1.54
N GLU A 149 -15.53 -16.89 -1.53
CA GLU A 149 -16.49 -16.46 -2.55
C GLU A 149 -15.87 -16.46 -3.95
N CYS A 150 -14.61 -16.01 -4.10
CA CYS A 150 -13.89 -16.07 -5.37
C CYS A 150 -13.68 -17.52 -5.83
N GLN A 151 -13.35 -18.44 -4.92
CA GLN A 151 -13.16 -19.87 -5.25
C GLN A 151 -14.48 -20.52 -5.67
N GLU A 152 -15.56 -20.33 -4.91
CA GLU A 152 -16.88 -20.91 -5.22
C GLU A 152 -17.42 -20.44 -6.56
N ARG A 153 -17.14 -19.18 -6.93
CA ARG A 153 -17.65 -18.56 -8.15
C ARG A 153 -16.69 -18.66 -9.34
N GLY A 154 -15.52 -19.27 -9.17
CA GLY A 154 -14.49 -19.38 -10.22
C GLY A 154 -13.95 -18.02 -10.69
N MET A 155 -13.86 -17.04 -9.79
CA MET A 155 -13.34 -15.69 -10.07
C MET A 155 -11.89 -15.54 -9.60
N THR A 156 -11.19 -14.55 -10.16
CA THR A 156 -9.86 -14.16 -9.65
C THR A 156 -10.01 -13.20 -8.47
N TYR A 157 -9.32 -13.50 -7.37
CA TYR A 157 -9.24 -12.61 -6.21
C TYR A 157 -8.33 -11.42 -6.52
N ALA A 158 -8.93 -10.25 -6.71
CA ALA A 158 -8.23 -9.04 -7.16
C ALA A 158 -8.85 -7.77 -6.56
N VAL A 159 -8.06 -6.70 -6.52
CA VAL A 159 -8.47 -5.36 -6.08
C VAL A 159 -8.14 -4.34 -7.17
N PRO A 160 -8.94 -3.26 -7.29
CA PRO A 160 -8.80 -2.32 -8.38
C PRO A 160 -7.50 -1.51 -8.29
N LEU A 161 -6.82 -1.31 -9.41
CA LEU A 161 -5.72 -0.36 -9.55
C LEU A 161 -6.25 0.92 -10.22
N LYS A 162 -6.16 2.03 -9.50
CA LYS A 162 -6.48 3.37 -10.02
C LYS A 162 -5.20 4.18 -10.17
N VAL A 163 -5.08 4.93 -11.26
CA VAL A 163 -3.90 5.73 -11.56
C VAL A 163 -4.35 7.16 -11.86
N THR A 164 -3.75 8.14 -11.18
CA THR A 164 -3.97 9.55 -11.45
C THR A 164 -2.98 10.01 -12.50
N ILE A 165 -3.52 10.45 -13.65
CA ILE A 165 -2.73 10.89 -14.80
C ILE A 165 -3.12 12.32 -15.13
N ARG A 166 -2.15 13.10 -15.58
CA ARG A 166 -2.32 14.46 -16.05
C ARG A 166 -1.99 14.58 -17.52
N LEU A 167 -2.94 15.01 -18.34
CA LEU A 167 -2.73 15.41 -19.72
C LEU A 167 -2.37 16.90 -19.75
N VAL A 168 -1.15 17.21 -20.20
CA VAL A 168 -0.70 18.57 -20.47
C VAL A 168 -0.73 18.79 -21.97
N VAL A 169 -1.35 19.88 -22.43
CA VAL A 169 -1.40 20.28 -23.84
C VAL A 169 -0.68 21.61 -23.98
N TRP A 170 0.19 21.72 -24.98
CA TRP A 170 0.96 22.93 -25.29
C TRP A 170 0.54 23.56 -26.61
N ASN A 171 0.63 24.88 -26.68
CA ASN A 171 0.75 25.62 -27.92
C ASN A 171 2.23 25.80 -28.23
N LYS A 172 2.65 25.41 -29.43
CA LYS A 172 4.02 25.60 -29.90
C LYS A 172 4.03 26.74 -30.90
N ASP A 173 4.74 27.81 -30.57
CA ASP A 173 4.95 28.92 -31.51
C ASP A 173 5.91 28.46 -32.62
N VAL A 174 5.47 28.62 -33.87
CA VAL A 174 6.19 28.13 -35.06
C VAL A 174 7.53 28.85 -35.26
N GLU A 175 7.61 30.11 -34.83
CA GLU A 175 8.79 30.96 -35.04
C GLU A 175 9.84 30.84 -33.94
N THR A 176 9.41 30.70 -32.68
CA THR A 176 10.32 30.71 -31.50
C THR A 176 10.58 29.31 -30.95
N GLY A 177 9.76 28.32 -31.31
CA GLY A 177 9.81 26.97 -30.76
C GLY A 177 9.43 26.87 -29.28
N VAL A 178 9.02 27.98 -28.66
CA VAL A 178 8.61 28.04 -27.26
C VAL A 178 7.29 27.30 -27.09
N LYS A 179 7.23 26.46 -26.05
CA LYS A 179 6.00 25.75 -25.65
C LYS A 179 5.32 26.54 -24.53
N SER A 180 4.06 26.90 -24.73
CA SER A 180 3.21 27.50 -23.70
C SER A 180 2.12 26.52 -23.31
N ILE A 181 1.79 26.43 -22.02
CA ILE A 181 0.72 25.54 -21.55
C ILE A 181 -0.62 26.09 -22.04
N ARG A 182 -1.35 25.27 -22.81
CA ARG A 182 -2.70 25.58 -23.28
C ARG A 182 -3.76 25.04 -22.33
N ASP A 183 -3.61 23.79 -21.91
CA ASP A 183 -4.61 23.08 -21.11
C ASP A 183 -3.94 22.02 -20.23
N ILE A 184 -4.54 21.78 -19.06
CA ILE A 184 -4.14 20.72 -18.13
C ILE A 184 -5.41 20.02 -17.67
N LYS A 185 -5.47 18.71 -17.88
CA LYS A 185 -6.54 17.85 -17.37
C LYS A 185 -5.98 16.72 -16.53
N GLU A 186 -6.37 16.68 -15.27
CA GLU A 186 -6.00 15.60 -14.34
C GLU A 186 -7.21 14.70 -14.10
N GLN A 187 -7.00 13.38 -14.16
CA GLN A 187 -8.07 12.42 -13.97
C GLN A 187 -7.56 11.12 -13.34
N GLU A 188 -8.36 10.55 -12.44
CA GLU A 188 -8.19 9.19 -11.96
C GLU A 188 -8.79 8.20 -12.97
N VAL A 189 -7.97 7.26 -13.43
CA VAL A 189 -8.34 6.26 -14.43
C VAL A 189 -8.16 4.86 -13.85
N TYR A 190 -9.10 3.97 -14.16
CA TYR A 190 -9.03 2.56 -13.79
C TYR A 190 -8.08 1.80 -14.74
N PHE A 191 -7.07 1.11 -14.19
CA PHE A 191 -6.01 0.43 -14.95
C PHE A 191 -6.07 -1.11 -14.91
N GLY A 192 -6.98 -1.69 -14.12
CA GLY A 192 -7.10 -3.15 -13.98
C GLY A 192 -7.79 -3.55 -12.70
#